data_AF-A0A929M7F1-F1
#
_entry.id   AF-A0A929M7F1-F1
#
_cell.length_a   1.000
_cell.length_b   1.000
_cell.length_c   1.000
_cell.angle_alpha   90.00
_cell.angle_beta   90.00
_cell.angle_gamma   90.00
#
_symmetry.space_group_name_H-M   'P 1'
#
loop_
_entity.id
_entity.type
_entity.pdbx_description
1 polymer ?
#
loop_
_entity_poly.entity_id
_entity_poly.type
_entity_poly.pdbx_seq_one_letter_code
_entity_poly.pdbx_strand_id
1 'polypeptide(L)'
;MKILFFILLSFIYVFGDAVYPSGYMPTPQPTRDCTTEEKNSCPAASRYCKIDKDDLKHCISYYTKGINVYYLIARNRPTIPDPIEDKINGFTSYNQDYDLNNSNNLKKREKASFKRVIGDMDVIGASVIKPIESVGGYSFDPVMLDEMDGEDGLTKNSSVVKKEFVQEDSSLFSPIFQNSSRATFVFDDKSNYERDNIDGSKVKYARLYWGGSIYKPATTLSGFNKLADEIYGFSRVNFKTPKGSYVVQAEKNDVKWFSSASDGYPNDGYSSLVRSYSTKYASAQHHGARGADYIIYQASADVTKEVKESLGRTSAERTFAVGGIASSIEKVERKDNYEVIYYAAYPPGDPQYPSSRHNYSISRGAVIFADGKWQEAYIPPQFGGWSLVIVYDFEEEGERKGIEPKAINIYDGMANISPDGVGVSKVELTFNGFYTPPSGDKKSTLALF
;
A
#
# COMPACT_ATOMS: atom_id res chain seq x y z
N MET A 1 52.14 31.97 -16.76
CA MET A 1 52.17 30.84 -15.81
C MET A 1 51.05 31.04 -14.80
N LYS A 2 50.27 29.99 -14.51
CA LYS A 2 48.96 29.94 -13.80
C LYS A 2 47.73 30.11 -14.69
N ILE A 3 47.37 29.03 -15.39
CA ILE A 3 46.02 28.80 -15.90
C ILE A 3 45.29 28.02 -14.80
N LEU A 4 44.22 28.61 -14.28
CA LEU A 4 43.35 28.03 -13.26
C LEU A 4 42.42 27.02 -13.94
N PHE A 5 42.56 25.73 -13.62
CA PHE A 5 41.61 24.70 -14.02
C PHE A 5 40.38 24.81 -13.09
N PHE A 6 39.31 25.43 -13.57
CA PHE A 6 37.99 25.28 -12.98
C PHE A 6 37.44 23.91 -13.41
N ILE A 7 37.58 22.91 -12.55
CA ILE A 7 36.84 21.65 -12.67
C ILE A 7 35.40 21.97 -12.24
N LEU A 8 34.55 22.25 -13.22
CA LEU A 8 33.11 22.16 -13.04
C LEU A 8 32.77 20.66 -12.93
N LEU A 9 32.63 20.18 -11.70
CA LEU A 9 31.91 18.94 -11.41
C LEU A 9 30.43 19.20 -11.72
N SER A 10 30.06 19.10 -12.99
CA SER A 10 28.67 18.88 -13.37
C SER A 10 28.27 17.53 -12.80
N PHE A 11 27.58 17.56 -11.65
CA PHE A 11 26.74 16.46 -11.20
C PHE A 11 25.72 16.21 -12.31
N ILE A 12 26.06 15.30 -13.22
CA ILE A 12 25.07 14.65 -14.06
C ILE A 12 24.25 13.85 -13.08
N TYR A 13 23.10 14.40 -12.68
CA TYR A 13 21.99 13.62 -12.16
C TYR A 13 21.61 12.66 -13.28
N VAL A 14 22.23 11.48 -13.28
CA VAL A 14 21.79 10.36 -14.10
C VAL A 14 20.49 9.92 -13.44
N PHE A 15 19.37 10.21 -14.10
CA PHE A 15 18.06 9.67 -13.76
C PHE A 15 18.12 8.14 -13.91
N GLY A 16 18.39 7.48 -12.77
CA GLY A 16 18.27 6.05 -12.55
C GLY A 16 17.83 5.85 -11.10
N ASP A 17 17.12 4.75 -10.85
CA ASP A 17 16.79 4.31 -9.49
C ASP A 17 18.03 4.35 -8.59
N ALA A 18 17.87 4.89 -7.38
CA ALA A 18 19.01 5.20 -6.54
C ALA A 18 19.19 4.14 -5.44
N VAL A 19 20.37 3.52 -5.46
CA VAL A 19 20.83 2.59 -4.43
C VAL A 19 21.93 3.25 -3.61
N TYR A 20 21.68 3.39 -2.31
CA TYR A 20 22.57 4.04 -1.37
C TYR A 20 23.19 3.04 -0.38
N PRO A 21 24.33 3.37 0.26
CA PRO A 21 24.85 2.58 1.36
C PRO A 21 23.83 2.40 2.49
N SER A 22 23.93 1.29 3.23
CA SER A 22 23.13 1.04 4.43
C SER A 22 23.14 2.23 5.40
N GLY A 23 22.00 2.53 6.00
CA GLY A 23 21.82 3.62 6.96
C GLY A 23 21.61 5.01 6.32
N TYR A 24 21.61 5.12 5.00
CA TYR A 24 21.24 6.37 4.32
C TYR A 24 19.80 6.78 4.65
N MET A 25 19.64 7.99 5.18
CA MET A 25 18.35 8.58 5.49
C MET A 25 18.27 9.95 4.81
N PRO A 26 17.45 10.11 3.75
CA PRO A 26 17.26 11.41 3.13
C PRO A 26 16.61 12.38 4.13
N THR A 27 16.97 13.66 4.05
CA THR A 27 16.27 14.69 4.82
C THR A 27 14.82 14.81 4.32
N PRO A 28 13.80 14.68 5.19
CA PRO A 28 12.41 14.87 4.80
C PRO A 28 12.21 16.27 4.23
N GLN A 29 11.52 16.36 3.09
CA GLN A 29 11.18 17.65 2.50
C GLN A 29 9.98 18.28 3.25
N PRO A 30 9.87 19.61 3.31
CA PRO A 30 8.65 20.24 3.77
C PRO A 30 7.51 19.99 2.78
N THR A 31 6.33 19.69 3.29
CA THR A 31 5.12 19.65 2.48
C THR A 31 4.87 21.02 1.82
N ARG A 32 4.49 21.04 0.55
CA ARG A 32 4.21 22.30 -0.17
C ARG A 32 3.02 22.18 -1.12
N ASP A 33 2.49 23.33 -1.53
CA ASP A 33 1.58 23.38 -2.68
C ASP A 33 2.32 23.08 -3.99
N CYS A 34 1.59 22.50 -4.94
CA CYS A 34 2.08 22.29 -6.29
C CYS A 34 2.30 23.62 -7.02
N THR A 35 3.29 23.63 -7.92
CA THR A 35 3.44 24.67 -8.94
C THR A 35 2.27 24.62 -9.93
N THR A 36 2.14 25.64 -10.77
CA THR A 36 1.11 25.68 -11.82
C THR A 36 1.21 24.48 -12.77
N GLU A 37 2.43 24.09 -13.17
CA GLU A 37 2.66 22.95 -14.06
C GLU A 37 2.28 21.62 -13.40
N GLU A 38 2.73 21.40 -12.16
CA GLU A 38 2.36 20.22 -11.37
C GLU A 38 0.84 20.12 -11.19
N LYS A 39 0.17 21.24 -10.91
CA LYS A 39 -1.29 21.28 -10.78
C LYS A 39 -2.01 20.97 -12.09
N ASN A 40 -1.54 21.50 -13.21
CA ASN A 40 -2.16 21.28 -14.53
C ASN A 40 -2.07 19.83 -15.00
N SER A 41 -1.10 19.08 -14.47
CA SER A 41 -0.98 17.64 -14.72
C SER A 41 -1.95 16.80 -13.89
N CYS A 42 -2.58 17.35 -12.84
CA CYS A 42 -3.62 16.61 -12.13
C CYS A 42 -4.92 16.48 -12.95
N PRO A 43 -5.67 15.38 -12.79
CA PRO A 43 -6.97 15.21 -13.41
C PRO A 43 -7.94 16.32 -13.03
N ALA A 44 -8.84 16.69 -13.94
CA ALA A 44 -9.79 17.80 -13.75
C ALA A 44 -10.69 17.67 -12.50
N ALA A 45 -10.92 16.46 -12.01
CA ALA A 45 -11.68 16.21 -10.78
C ALA A 45 -10.92 16.59 -9.49
N SER A 46 -9.59 16.76 -9.57
CA SER A 46 -8.74 17.13 -8.43
C SER A 46 -8.96 18.60 -8.07
N ARG A 47 -9.25 18.86 -6.79
CA ARG A 47 -9.44 20.23 -6.28
C ARG A 47 -8.16 20.85 -5.74
N TYR A 48 -7.29 20.02 -5.17
CA TYR A 48 -6.02 20.44 -4.57
C TYR A 48 -4.87 19.62 -5.13
N CYS A 49 -3.67 20.18 -5.07
CA CYS A 49 -2.43 19.50 -5.41
C CYS A 49 -1.38 19.86 -4.37
N LYS A 50 -0.77 18.84 -3.76
CA LYS A 50 0.25 18.97 -2.72
C LYS A 50 1.44 18.08 -3.02
N ILE A 51 2.61 18.44 -2.50
CA ILE A 51 3.82 17.64 -2.50
C ILE A 51 4.11 17.18 -1.07
N ASP A 52 4.39 15.89 -0.90
CA ASP A 52 4.68 15.27 0.40
C ASP A 52 6.15 15.37 0.81
N LYS A 53 6.52 14.65 1.87
CA LYS A 53 7.88 14.65 2.43
C LYS A 53 8.89 13.83 1.63
N ASP A 54 8.42 12.99 0.70
CA ASP A 54 9.22 12.23 -0.27
C ASP A 54 9.32 12.95 -1.63
N ASP A 55 8.84 14.21 -1.71
CA ASP A 55 8.78 15.02 -2.93
C ASP A 55 7.87 14.38 -4.02
N LEU A 56 6.85 13.66 -3.58
CA LEU A 56 5.84 13.00 -4.40
C LEU A 56 4.57 13.86 -4.52
N LYS A 57 4.02 13.90 -5.73
CA LYS A 57 2.87 14.75 -6.09
C LYS A 57 1.54 14.07 -5.84
N HIS A 58 0.73 14.66 -4.97
CA HIS A 58 -0.61 14.22 -4.62
C HIS A 58 -1.66 15.07 -5.33
N CYS A 59 -2.42 14.44 -6.24
CA CYS A 59 -3.65 15.01 -6.78
C CYS A 59 -4.80 14.64 -5.84
N ILE A 60 -5.48 15.64 -5.27
CA ILE A 60 -6.46 15.44 -4.19
C ILE A 60 -7.84 15.84 -4.69
N SER A 61 -8.74 14.85 -4.73
CA SER A 61 -10.17 15.06 -4.98
C SER A 61 -10.93 15.18 -3.67
N TYR A 62 -11.86 16.13 -3.62
CA TYR A 62 -12.68 16.41 -2.44
C TYR A 62 -14.15 16.21 -2.76
N TYR A 63 -14.81 15.39 -1.95
CA TYR A 63 -16.17 14.94 -2.18
C TYR A 63 -17.09 15.47 -1.07
N THR A 64 -17.85 16.52 -1.44
CA THR A 64 -18.79 17.25 -0.57
C THR A 64 -20.21 16.72 -0.61
N LYS A 65 -20.52 15.74 -1.48
CA LYS A 65 -21.87 15.14 -1.61
C LYS A 65 -21.87 13.73 -1.02
N GLY A 66 -21.52 13.62 0.27
CA GLY A 66 -21.44 12.35 0.99
C GLY A 66 -22.79 11.71 1.32
N ILE A 67 -22.74 10.42 1.69
CA ILE A 67 -23.84 9.64 2.28
C ILE A 67 -24.38 10.36 3.51
N ASN A 68 -25.67 10.17 3.79
CA ASN A 68 -26.26 10.56 5.06
C ASN A 68 -25.62 9.71 6.18
N VAL A 69 -24.53 10.19 6.75
CA VAL A 69 -24.03 9.80 8.08
C VAL A 69 -24.48 10.91 9.01
N TYR A 70 -25.09 10.59 10.15
CA TYR A 70 -25.50 11.64 11.07
C TYR A 70 -24.28 12.02 11.88
N TYR A 71 -23.86 13.25 11.67
CA TYR A 71 -23.01 13.94 12.60
C TYR A 71 -23.77 14.15 13.91
N LEU A 72 -23.16 13.77 15.02
CA LEU A 72 -23.69 14.09 16.33
C LEU A 72 -22.68 14.98 17.00
N ILE A 73 -22.89 16.28 16.90
CA ILE A 73 -22.32 17.18 17.89
C ILE A 73 -23.38 17.41 18.95
N ALA A 74 -23.04 17.09 20.18
CA ALA A 74 -23.62 17.79 21.32
C ALA A 74 -22.99 19.17 21.41
N ARG A 75 -23.34 20.08 20.49
CA ARG A 75 -22.94 21.48 20.62
C ARG A 75 -23.99 22.27 21.38
N ASN A 76 -23.48 23.01 22.35
CA ASN A 76 -24.10 23.86 23.35
C ASN A 76 -25.05 24.93 22.74
N ARG A 77 -26.22 24.55 22.24
CA ARG A 77 -27.26 25.49 21.77
C ARG A 77 -28.62 25.15 22.39
N PRO A 78 -29.11 25.94 23.36
CA PRO A 78 -30.36 25.66 24.07
C PRO A 78 -31.64 25.86 23.23
N THR A 79 -31.56 26.13 21.93
CA THR A 79 -32.70 26.57 21.11
C THR A 79 -32.87 25.89 19.74
N ILE A 80 -32.26 24.72 19.49
CA ILE A 80 -32.51 23.93 18.27
C ILE A 80 -33.02 22.52 18.63
N PRO A 81 -34.06 22.00 17.96
CA PRO A 81 -34.50 20.61 18.08
C PRO A 81 -33.60 19.67 17.27
N ASP A 82 -33.39 18.46 17.80
CA ASP A 82 -32.78 17.29 17.15
C ASP A 82 -31.26 17.35 16.81
N PRO A 83 -30.60 16.19 16.68
CA PRO A 83 -29.25 16.10 16.14
C PRO A 83 -29.10 16.86 14.82
N ILE A 84 -28.04 17.64 14.66
CA ILE A 84 -27.74 18.28 13.38
C ILE A 84 -27.19 17.21 12.44
N GLU A 85 -28.04 16.71 11.52
CA GLU A 85 -27.58 15.95 10.38
C GLU A 85 -26.62 16.81 9.56
N ASP A 86 -25.33 16.50 9.63
CA ASP A 86 -24.27 17.09 8.80
C ASP A 86 -23.52 16.00 8.07
N LYS A 87 -22.95 16.34 6.92
CA LYS A 87 -22.26 15.39 6.05
C LYS A 87 -20.77 15.41 6.36
N ILE A 88 -20.17 14.23 6.56
CA ILE A 88 -18.70 14.14 6.58
C ILE A 88 -18.13 14.27 5.18
N ASN A 89 -16.92 14.78 5.10
CA ASN A 89 -16.22 14.85 3.82
C ASN A 89 -15.37 13.60 3.60
N GLY A 90 -15.32 13.22 2.33
CA GLY A 90 -14.42 12.21 1.82
C GLY A 90 -13.34 12.84 0.96
N PHE A 91 -12.15 12.27 1.01
CA PHE A 91 -11.01 12.68 0.20
C PHE A 91 -10.42 11.45 -0.46
N THR A 92 -10.00 11.60 -1.71
CA THR A 92 -9.10 10.64 -2.34
C THR A 92 -7.85 11.36 -2.79
N SER A 93 -6.70 10.73 -2.64
CA SER A 93 -5.46 11.23 -3.23
C SER A 93 -4.69 10.11 -3.92
N TYR A 94 -4.15 10.43 -5.08
CA TYR A 94 -3.41 9.49 -5.92
C TYR A 94 -2.37 10.27 -6.74
N ASN A 95 -1.43 9.54 -7.34
CA ASN A 95 -0.56 10.12 -8.36
C ASN A 95 -1.19 10.01 -9.75
N GLN A 96 -0.76 10.86 -10.68
CA GLN A 96 -1.34 10.98 -12.02
C GLN A 96 -1.28 9.67 -12.84
N ASP A 97 -0.38 8.74 -12.48
CA ASP A 97 -0.24 7.42 -13.10
C ASP A 97 -1.10 6.32 -12.43
N TYR A 98 -1.93 6.69 -11.45
CA TYR A 98 -3.01 5.83 -10.96
C TYR A 98 -4.11 5.75 -12.00
N ASP A 99 -4.53 4.53 -12.31
CA ASP A 99 -5.49 4.25 -13.36
C ASP A 99 -6.92 4.60 -12.95
N LEU A 100 -7.23 5.90 -12.95
CA LEU A 100 -8.56 6.42 -12.61
C LEU A 100 -9.69 5.93 -13.51
N ASN A 101 -9.35 5.44 -14.70
CA ASN A 101 -10.33 4.92 -15.65
C ASN A 101 -10.52 3.41 -15.51
N ASN A 102 -9.89 2.77 -14.50
CA ASN A 102 -9.91 1.33 -14.33
C ASN A 102 -9.46 0.57 -15.59
N SER A 103 -8.59 1.18 -16.40
CA SER A 103 -8.10 0.55 -17.63
C SER A 103 -7.12 -0.60 -17.37
N ASN A 104 -6.72 -0.79 -16.09
CA ASN A 104 -5.68 -1.69 -15.61
C ASN A 104 -4.46 -1.76 -16.54
N ASN A 105 -4.08 -0.60 -17.08
CA ASN A 105 -3.04 -0.51 -18.09
C ASN A 105 -1.66 -0.62 -17.43
N LEU A 106 -1.11 -1.83 -17.43
CA LEU A 106 0.26 -2.07 -17.02
C LEU A 106 1.21 -1.55 -18.10
N LYS A 107 2.22 -0.77 -17.70
CA LYS A 107 3.20 -0.19 -18.63
C LYS A 107 4.30 -1.19 -18.88
N LYS A 108 4.53 -1.53 -20.14
CA LYS A 108 5.68 -2.36 -20.52
C LYS A 108 6.99 -1.65 -20.20
N ARG A 109 7.89 -2.34 -19.49
CA ARG A 109 9.27 -1.91 -19.25
C ARG A 109 10.12 -2.31 -20.45
N GLU A 110 10.25 -1.43 -21.44
CA GLU A 110 11.02 -1.73 -22.66
C GLU A 110 12.48 -2.12 -22.37
N LYS A 111 13.14 -1.44 -21.43
CA LYS A 111 14.53 -1.75 -21.03
C LYS A 111 14.70 -3.13 -20.38
N ALA A 112 13.62 -3.69 -19.84
CA ALA A 112 13.59 -4.97 -19.16
C ALA A 112 12.86 -6.06 -19.94
N SER A 113 12.41 -5.73 -21.16
CA SER A 113 11.68 -6.65 -22.04
C SER A 113 12.59 -7.10 -23.16
N PHE A 114 12.94 -8.38 -23.15
CA PHE A 114 13.92 -8.97 -24.05
C PHE A 114 13.23 -9.80 -25.12
N LYS A 115 13.57 -9.55 -26.39
CA LYS A 115 13.08 -10.32 -27.54
C LYS A 115 13.54 -11.78 -27.52
N ARG A 116 14.73 -12.01 -26.95
CA ARG A 116 15.39 -13.31 -26.88
C ARG A 116 16.36 -13.30 -25.71
N VAL A 117 16.26 -14.33 -24.88
CA VAL A 117 17.16 -14.65 -23.77
C VAL A 117 17.36 -16.16 -23.80
N ILE A 118 18.60 -16.64 -23.65
CA ILE A 118 18.87 -18.08 -23.51
C ILE A 118 18.83 -18.42 -22.02
N GLY A 119 17.62 -18.56 -21.49
CA GLY A 119 17.37 -18.60 -20.07
C GLY A 119 15.92 -18.26 -19.78
N ASP A 120 15.67 -17.70 -18.61
CA ASP A 120 14.32 -17.40 -18.14
C ASP A 120 14.30 -16.15 -17.24
N MET A 121 13.14 -15.90 -16.66
CA MET A 121 12.99 -15.09 -15.46
C MET A 121 12.60 -15.95 -14.26
N ASP A 122 12.97 -15.47 -13.07
CA ASP A 122 12.50 -16.02 -11.81
C ASP A 122 12.16 -14.90 -10.82
N VAL A 123 11.28 -15.24 -9.88
CA VAL A 123 10.78 -14.30 -8.88
C VAL A 123 10.83 -14.95 -7.51
N ILE A 124 11.31 -14.20 -6.53
CA ILE A 124 11.14 -14.49 -5.11
C ILE A 124 10.41 -13.33 -4.45
N GLY A 125 9.82 -13.57 -3.28
CA GLY A 125 9.19 -12.51 -2.50
C GLY A 125 8.70 -13.03 -1.17
N ALA A 126 8.34 -12.10 -0.30
CA ALA A 126 7.77 -12.43 1.01
C ALA A 126 6.90 -11.27 1.50
N SER A 127 5.88 -11.60 2.28
CA SER A 127 5.12 -10.59 3.03
C SER A 127 5.90 -10.16 4.26
N VAL A 128 5.65 -8.93 4.72
CA VAL A 128 6.17 -8.40 6.00
C VAL A 128 5.08 -8.28 7.06
N ILE A 129 3.84 -8.62 6.72
CA ILE A 129 2.70 -8.73 7.63
C ILE A 129 2.11 -10.12 7.48
N LYS A 130 1.83 -10.78 8.60
CA LYS A 130 1.11 -12.05 8.62
C LYS A 130 0.10 -12.08 9.78
N PRO A 131 -0.95 -12.92 9.71
CA PRO A 131 -1.70 -13.31 10.90
C PRO A 131 -0.74 -13.90 11.95
N ILE A 132 -1.06 -13.74 13.23
CA ILE A 132 -0.23 -14.33 14.30
C ILE A 132 -0.27 -15.87 14.23
N GLU A 133 0.77 -16.53 14.74
CA GLU A 133 0.85 -18.00 14.70
C GLU A 133 -0.35 -18.69 15.38
N SER A 134 -0.90 -18.11 16.46
CA SER A 134 -2.03 -18.72 17.18
C SER A 134 -3.33 -18.79 16.38
N VAL A 135 -3.42 -18.11 15.23
CA VAL A 135 -4.55 -18.19 14.30
C VAL A 135 -4.17 -18.85 12.98
N GLY A 136 -2.96 -19.41 12.87
CA GLY A 136 -2.51 -20.16 11.68
C GLY A 136 -1.38 -19.52 10.90
N GLY A 137 -0.91 -18.32 11.25
CA GLY A 137 0.24 -17.71 10.57
C GLY A 137 0.03 -17.59 9.05
N TYR A 138 0.99 -18.10 8.29
CA TYR A 138 0.91 -18.21 6.82
C TYR A 138 -0.11 -19.24 6.32
N SER A 139 -0.55 -20.16 7.17
CA SER A 139 -1.59 -21.15 6.88
C SER A 139 -2.98 -20.67 7.33
N PHE A 140 -3.13 -19.38 7.66
CA PHE A 140 -4.43 -18.81 7.98
C PHE A 140 -5.37 -18.87 6.77
N ASP A 141 -6.52 -19.50 6.97
CA ASP A 141 -7.60 -19.58 6.01
C ASP A 141 -8.78 -18.72 6.50
N PRO A 142 -9.12 -17.61 5.82
CA PRO A 142 -10.21 -16.75 6.24
C PRO A 142 -11.56 -17.45 6.04
N VAL A 143 -12.36 -17.53 7.11
CA VAL A 143 -13.73 -18.06 7.05
C VAL A 143 -14.72 -16.93 7.26
N MET A 144 -15.54 -16.68 6.24
CA MET A 144 -16.75 -15.87 6.38
C MET A 144 -17.78 -16.73 7.09
N LEU A 145 -18.05 -16.45 8.37
CA LEU A 145 -19.19 -17.05 9.06
C LEU A 145 -20.43 -16.22 8.69
N ASP A 146 -21.53 -16.90 8.33
CA ASP A 146 -22.79 -16.27 7.89
C ASP A 146 -23.46 -15.41 8.97
N GLU A 147 -23.03 -15.57 10.23
CA GLU A 147 -23.42 -14.69 11.32
C GLU A 147 -22.54 -13.43 11.31
N MET A 148 -23.15 -12.30 10.95
CA MET A 148 -22.59 -10.98 11.24
C MET A 148 -22.38 -10.90 12.75
N ASP A 149 -21.14 -11.13 13.16
CA ASP A 149 -20.66 -11.24 14.55
C ASP A 149 -21.11 -12.55 15.26
N GLY A 150 -20.34 -13.62 15.08
CA GLY A 150 -20.48 -14.83 15.92
C GLY A 150 -20.33 -14.53 17.42
N GLU A 151 -20.88 -15.40 18.27
CA GLU A 151 -20.95 -15.24 19.74
C GLU A 151 -19.60 -15.03 20.45
N ASP A 152 -18.48 -15.45 19.85
CA ASP A 152 -17.13 -15.26 20.38
C ASP A 152 -16.58 -13.83 20.14
N GLY A 153 -17.33 -13.03 19.40
CA GLY A 153 -16.92 -11.71 18.96
C GLY A 153 -15.63 -11.77 18.13
N LEU A 154 -15.27 -12.86 17.46
CA LEU A 154 -14.06 -13.01 16.66
C LEU A 154 -14.39 -13.70 15.33
N THR A 155 -15.03 -12.96 14.42
CA THR A 155 -15.10 -13.36 13.01
C THR A 155 -13.69 -13.72 12.49
N LYS A 156 -13.52 -14.94 11.96
CA LYS A 156 -12.27 -15.38 11.30
C LYS A 156 -12.09 -14.73 9.92
N ASN A 157 -12.37 -13.44 9.79
CA ASN A 157 -12.12 -12.70 8.56
C ASN A 157 -10.69 -12.11 8.57
N SER A 158 -10.11 -11.94 7.38
CA SER A 158 -8.74 -11.42 7.23
C SER A 158 -8.59 -9.97 7.69
N SER A 159 -9.67 -9.19 7.70
CA SER A 159 -9.64 -7.78 8.11
C SER A 159 -9.45 -7.65 9.62
N VAL A 160 -10.15 -8.41 10.45
CA VAL A 160 -10.16 -8.25 11.91
C VAL A 160 -9.20 -9.17 12.67
N VAL A 161 -8.68 -10.21 12.00
CA VAL A 161 -7.72 -11.12 12.61
C VAL A 161 -6.47 -10.35 13.07
N LYS A 162 -5.95 -10.72 14.25
CA LYS A 162 -4.72 -10.14 14.80
C LYS A 162 -3.54 -10.51 13.90
N LYS A 163 -2.74 -9.49 13.57
CA LYS A 163 -1.57 -9.58 12.70
C LYS A 163 -0.31 -9.19 13.48
N GLU A 164 0.83 -9.56 12.94
CA GLU A 164 2.14 -9.14 13.40
C GLU A 164 3.06 -8.84 12.23
N PHE A 165 4.07 -8.00 12.49
CA PHE A 165 5.15 -7.79 11.54
C PHE A 165 6.09 -8.99 11.55
N VAL A 166 6.46 -9.44 10.36
CA VAL A 166 7.58 -10.36 10.17
C VAL A 166 8.86 -9.58 10.48
N GLN A 167 9.76 -10.18 11.27
CA GLN A 167 10.95 -9.53 11.81
C GLN A 167 12.17 -10.45 11.69
N GLU A 168 12.44 -10.91 10.47
CA GLU A 168 13.51 -11.91 10.25
C GLU A 168 14.92 -11.32 10.26
N ASP A 169 15.07 -10.02 10.06
CA ASP A 169 16.35 -9.32 10.14
C ASP A 169 16.16 -7.88 10.66
N SER A 170 16.47 -7.64 11.93
CA SER A 170 16.32 -6.33 12.56
C SER A 170 17.26 -5.26 12.03
N SER A 171 18.34 -5.65 11.33
CA SER A 171 19.26 -4.69 10.70
C SER A 171 18.62 -3.93 9.52
N LEU A 172 17.47 -4.42 9.04
CA LEU A 172 16.72 -3.82 7.93
C LEU A 172 15.54 -2.98 8.39
N PHE A 173 15.36 -2.76 9.69
CA PHE A 173 14.30 -1.89 10.18
C PHE A 173 14.56 -0.44 9.80
N SER A 174 13.49 0.28 9.47
CA SER A 174 13.53 1.75 9.44
C SER A 174 13.10 2.29 10.81
N PRO A 175 13.37 3.57 11.12
CA PRO A 175 12.91 4.18 12.37
C PRO A 175 11.39 4.13 12.57
N ILE A 176 10.64 4.06 11.47
CA ILE A 176 9.16 4.09 11.46
C ILE A 176 8.58 2.68 11.31
N PHE A 177 9.21 1.83 10.49
CA PHE A 177 8.68 0.53 10.09
C PHE A 177 9.64 -0.59 10.50
N GLN A 178 9.28 -1.27 11.58
CA GLN A 178 10.05 -2.37 12.18
C GLN A 178 9.59 -3.72 11.64
N ASN A 179 9.82 -3.93 10.34
CA ASN A 179 9.50 -5.18 9.67
C ASN A 179 10.61 -5.58 8.69
N SER A 180 10.74 -6.88 8.46
CA SER A 180 11.64 -7.45 7.46
C SER A 180 11.33 -8.92 7.20
N SER A 181 11.53 -9.35 5.96
CA SER A 181 11.40 -10.74 5.53
C SER A 181 12.45 -11.12 4.49
N ARG A 182 12.75 -12.41 4.41
CA ARG A 182 13.73 -13.01 3.49
C ARG A 182 13.07 -13.99 2.53
N ALA A 183 13.65 -14.14 1.35
CA ALA A 183 13.26 -15.15 0.39
C ALA A 183 14.50 -15.68 -0.34
N THR A 184 14.43 -16.92 -0.83
CA THR A 184 15.56 -17.63 -1.44
C THR A 184 15.16 -18.17 -2.81
N PHE A 185 15.99 -17.94 -3.83
CA PHE A 185 15.81 -18.59 -5.12
C PHE A 185 16.15 -20.09 -5.02
N VAL A 186 15.23 -20.95 -5.44
CA VAL A 186 15.41 -22.42 -5.42
C VAL A 186 15.62 -23.02 -6.82
N PHE A 187 15.00 -22.44 -7.86
CA PHE A 187 15.10 -22.88 -9.27
C PHE A 187 14.71 -24.34 -9.51
N ASP A 188 13.76 -24.87 -8.74
CA ASP A 188 13.39 -26.30 -8.77
C ASP A 188 12.68 -26.73 -10.07
N ASP A 189 12.07 -25.80 -10.79
CA ASP A 189 11.40 -26.00 -12.07
C ASP A 189 12.37 -25.93 -13.27
N LYS A 190 13.65 -25.60 -13.05
CA LYS A 190 14.65 -25.41 -14.11
C LYS A 190 15.43 -26.69 -14.41
N SER A 191 16.11 -26.71 -15.55
CA SER A 191 17.01 -27.82 -15.90
C SER A 191 18.15 -27.94 -14.87
N ASN A 192 18.73 -29.13 -14.72
CA ASN A 192 19.87 -29.34 -13.81
C ASN A 192 21.02 -28.38 -14.13
N TYR A 193 21.29 -28.14 -15.42
CA TYR A 193 22.34 -27.22 -15.83
C TYR A 193 22.03 -25.77 -15.44
N GLU A 194 20.80 -25.29 -15.62
CA GLU A 194 20.40 -23.96 -15.15
C GLU A 194 20.54 -23.85 -13.62
N ARG A 195 19.91 -24.75 -12.86
CA ARG A 195 19.91 -24.70 -11.39
C ARG A 195 21.31 -24.65 -10.79
N ASP A 196 22.28 -25.31 -11.42
CA ASP A 196 23.66 -25.39 -10.94
C ASP A 196 24.54 -24.21 -11.41
N ASN A 197 24.11 -23.45 -12.43
CA ASN A 197 24.93 -22.43 -13.08
C ASN A 197 24.30 -21.02 -13.12
N ILE A 198 23.06 -20.84 -12.64
CA ILE A 198 22.52 -19.48 -12.39
C ILE A 198 23.30 -18.85 -11.23
N ASP A 199 23.97 -17.75 -11.55
CA ASP A 199 24.64 -16.82 -10.63
C ASP A 199 24.59 -15.39 -11.19
N GLY A 200 25.17 -14.44 -10.45
CA GLY A 200 25.17 -13.02 -10.82
C GLY A 200 25.81 -12.70 -12.17
N SER A 201 26.71 -13.54 -12.71
CA SER A 201 27.28 -13.34 -14.04
C SER A 201 26.27 -13.56 -15.17
N LYS A 202 25.24 -14.38 -14.91
CA LYS A 202 24.17 -14.70 -15.87
C LYS A 202 23.01 -13.72 -15.80
N VAL A 203 22.85 -12.97 -14.72
CA VAL A 203 21.78 -11.96 -14.57
C VAL A 203 21.94 -10.90 -15.66
N LYS A 204 20.89 -10.62 -16.44
CA LYS A 204 20.81 -9.48 -17.36
C LYS A 204 20.06 -8.30 -16.76
N TYR A 205 19.09 -8.58 -15.91
CA TYR A 205 18.23 -7.58 -15.30
C TYR A 205 17.75 -8.06 -13.94
N ALA A 206 17.63 -7.17 -12.97
CA ALA A 206 16.92 -7.41 -11.74
C ALA A 206 16.15 -6.18 -11.26
N ARG A 207 14.93 -6.38 -10.77
CA ARG A 207 14.10 -5.31 -10.23
C ARG A 207 13.45 -5.74 -8.94
N LEU A 208 13.59 -4.87 -7.94
CA LEU A 208 12.93 -5.02 -6.65
C LEU A 208 11.60 -4.27 -6.69
N TYR A 209 10.53 -4.94 -6.26
CA TYR A 209 9.21 -4.39 -6.08
C TYR A 209 8.84 -4.49 -4.60
N TRP A 210 8.17 -3.48 -4.07
CA TRP A 210 7.58 -3.51 -2.74
C TRP A 210 6.29 -2.73 -2.72
N GLY A 211 5.44 -3.04 -1.75
CA GLY A 211 4.16 -2.38 -1.61
C GLY A 211 3.54 -2.72 -0.27
N GLY A 212 2.53 -1.96 0.07
CA GLY A 212 1.83 -2.15 1.32
C GLY A 212 0.70 -1.15 1.50
N SER A 213 0.12 -1.24 2.68
CA SER A 213 -0.99 -0.40 3.09
C SER A 213 -0.71 0.27 4.43
N ILE A 214 -1.08 1.54 4.55
CA ILE A 214 -1.06 2.26 5.82
C ILE A 214 -2.50 2.69 6.10
N TYR A 215 -3.02 2.23 7.22
CA TYR A 215 -4.33 2.56 7.76
C TYR A 215 -4.12 3.26 9.10
N LYS A 216 -4.79 4.38 9.32
CA LYS A 216 -4.79 5.11 10.58
C LYS A 216 -6.19 5.58 10.92
N PRO A 217 -6.71 5.23 12.12
CA PRO A 217 -7.95 5.81 12.61
C PRO A 217 -7.82 7.33 12.71
N ALA A 218 -8.76 8.05 12.13
CA ALA A 218 -8.72 9.51 12.17
C ALA A 218 -9.00 9.97 13.60
N THR A 219 -8.00 10.56 14.24
CA THR A 219 -8.04 11.01 15.63
C THR A 219 -8.38 12.49 15.76
N THR A 220 -8.15 13.28 14.70
CA THR A 220 -8.48 14.70 14.55
C THR A 220 -8.40 15.09 13.06
N LEU A 221 -9.02 16.23 12.69
CA LEU A 221 -8.90 16.95 11.40
C LEU A 221 -7.46 17.45 11.17
N SER A 222 -6.52 16.55 11.02
CA SER A 222 -5.14 16.88 10.68
C SER A 222 -5.00 16.65 9.18
N GLY A 223 -4.98 17.73 8.42
CA GLY A 223 -4.93 17.68 6.95
C GLY A 223 -3.67 17.00 6.39
N PHE A 224 -3.41 17.29 5.11
CA PHE A 224 -2.35 16.65 4.31
C PHE A 224 -0.99 16.49 5.01
N ASN A 225 -0.57 17.40 5.89
CA ASN A 225 0.72 17.31 6.58
C ASN A 225 0.85 16.08 7.48
N LYS A 226 -0.22 15.68 8.19
CA LYS A 226 -0.14 14.47 9.03
C LYS A 226 -0.14 13.21 8.16
N LEU A 227 -0.95 13.18 7.11
CA LEU A 227 -0.87 12.10 6.13
C LEU A 227 0.55 11.99 5.58
N ALA A 228 1.17 13.11 5.20
CA ALA A 228 2.55 13.14 4.70
C ALA A 228 3.58 12.67 5.76
N ASP A 229 3.32 12.88 7.05
CA ASP A 229 4.15 12.33 8.14
C ASP A 229 4.00 10.81 8.25
N GLU A 230 2.76 10.30 8.14
CA GLU A 230 2.44 8.88 8.30
C GLU A 230 2.91 8.02 7.14
N ILE A 231 2.94 8.57 5.92
CA ILE A 231 3.35 7.86 4.71
C ILE A 231 4.84 8.01 4.39
N TYR A 232 5.54 8.96 5.01
CA TYR A 232 6.93 9.26 4.69
C TYR A 232 7.83 8.00 4.70
N GLY A 233 8.56 7.80 3.61
CA GLY A 233 9.46 6.66 3.44
C GLY A 233 8.88 5.48 2.69
N PHE A 234 7.60 5.50 2.28
CA PHE A 234 7.00 4.43 1.49
C PHE A 234 7.67 4.19 0.14
N SER A 235 8.33 5.21 -0.40
CA SER A 235 9.14 5.15 -1.63
C SER A 235 10.54 4.52 -1.44
N ARG A 236 10.85 4.00 -0.25
CA ARG A 236 12.14 3.39 0.09
C ARG A 236 12.00 2.08 0.83
N VAL A 237 13.03 1.25 0.72
CA VAL A 237 13.22 0.05 1.55
C VAL A 237 14.70 -0.18 1.87
N ASN A 238 14.95 -0.93 2.94
CA ASN A 238 16.27 -1.47 3.23
C ASN A 238 16.39 -2.84 2.54
N PHE A 239 17.38 -3.00 1.67
CA PHE A 239 17.59 -4.20 0.87
C PHE A 239 18.91 -4.88 1.27
N LYS A 240 18.85 -6.17 1.58
CA LYS A 240 20.00 -7.00 1.89
C LYS A 240 20.21 -8.05 0.82
N THR A 241 21.40 -8.02 0.25
CA THR A 241 21.89 -9.07 -0.62
C THR A 241 22.84 -9.99 0.17
N PRO A 242 23.24 -11.14 -0.40
CA PRO A 242 24.25 -11.99 0.21
C PRO A 242 25.60 -11.29 0.52
N LYS A 243 25.94 -10.22 -0.21
CA LYS A 243 27.24 -9.54 -0.08
C LYS A 243 27.16 -8.12 0.49
N GLY A 244 25.96 -7.57 0.72
CA GLY A 244 25.82 -6.18 1.13
C GLY A 244 24.45 -5.80 1.64
N SER A 245 24.34 -4.57 2.15
CA SER A 245 23.09 -3.97 2.60
C SER A 245 23.00 -2.54 2.10
N TYR A 246 21.82 -2.17 1.63
CA TYR A 246 21.58 -0.98 0.84
C TYR A 246 20.25 -0.33 1.23
N VAL A 247 20.12 0.96 0.95
CA VAL A 247 18.84 1.66 0.94
C VAL A 247 18.46 1.87 -0.52
N VAL A 248 17.30 1.34 -0.91
CA VAL A 248 16.79 1.41 -2.28
C VAL A 248 15.67 2.43 -2.32
N GLN A 249 15.78 3.42 -3.20
CA GLN A 249 14.80 4.48 -3.42
C GLN A 249 14.25 4.34 -4.84
N ALA A 250 12.92 4.20 -4.95
CA ALA A 250 12.24 4.25 -6.24
C ALA A 250 12.28 5.66 -6.84
N GLU A 251 12.45 5.73 -8.17
CA GLU A 251 12.11 6.95 -8.91
C GLU A 251 10.64 7.32 -8.77
N LYS A 252 10.31 8.62 -8.90
CA LYS A 252 8.93 9.12 -8.75
C LYS A 252 7.93 8.43 -9.69
N ASN A 253 8.35 8.09 -10.90
CA ASN A 253 7.51 7.41 -11.91
C ASN A 253 7.32 5.92 -11.60
N ASP A 254 8.11 5.38 -10.67
CA ASP A 254 8.13 3.98 -10.29
C ASP A 254 7.41 3.75 -8.95
N VAL A 255 6.81 4.81 -8.40
CA VAL A 255 5.93 4.80 -7.23
C VAL A 255 4.51 5.09 -7.70
N LYS A 256 3.55 4.28 -7.26
CA LYS A 256 2.12 4.44 -7.51
C LYS A 256 1.39 4.30 -6.19
N TRP A 257 0.37 5.13 -5.97
CA TRP A 257 -0.43 5.04 -4.76
C TRP A 257 -1.85 5.55 -4.96
N PHE A 258 -2.72 5.06 -4.10
CA PHE A 258 -4.07 5.53 -3.93
C PHE A 258 -4.37 5.63 -2.46
N SER A 259 -5.04 6.70 -2.07
CA SER A 259 -5.44 6.94 -0.70
C SER A 259 -6.88 7.41 -0.63
N SER A 260 -7.53 7.01 0.45
CA SER A 260 -8.89 7.33 0.83
C SER A 260 -8.88 7.82 2.26
N ALA A 261 -9.48 8.97 2.49
CA ALA A 261 -9.55 9.59 3.81
C ALA A 261 -10.94 10.12 4.08
N SER A 262 -11.29 10.20 5.36
CA SER A 262 -12.52 10.83 5.83
C SER A 262 -12.28 11.57 7.13
N ASP A 263 -13.10 12.59 7.36
CA ASP A 263 -13.01 13.38 8.58
C ASP A 263 -13.18 12.47 9.82
N GLY A 264 -12.18 12.52 10.70
CA GLY A 264 -12.25 11.92 12.03
C GLY A 264 -12.83 12.88 13.03
N TYR A 265 -13.68 12.38 13.92
CA TYR A 265 -14.18 13.13 15.07
C TYR A 265 -13.71 12.49 16.37
N PRO A 266 -13.22 13.29 17.33
CA PRO A 266 -12.81 12.77 18.62
C PRO A 266 -14.02 12.19 19.34
N ASN A 267 -13.96 10.91 19.71
CA ASN A 267 -15.01 10.29 20.52
C ASN A 267 -14.83 10.70 21.99
N ASP A 268 -15.15 11.95 22.29
CA ASP A 268 -14.93 12.62 23.58
C ASP A 268 -16.22 12.82 24.39
N GLY A 269 -17.31 12.17 23.98
CA GLY A 269 -18.64 12.30 24.58
C GLY A 269 -19.45 13.50 24.09
N TYR A 270 -18.83 14.45 23.38
CA TYR A 270 -19.49 15.64 22.80
C TYR A 270 -19.54 15.61 21.28
N SER A 271 -18.63 14.88 20.64
CA SER A 271 -18.65 14.63 19.21
C SER A 271 -18.52 13.14 18.91
N SER A 272 -19.36 12.65 17.99
CA SER A 272 -19.28 11.28 17.52
C SER A 272 -19.80 11.18 16.10
N LEU A 273 -19.28 10.19 15.36
CA LEU A 273 -19.81 9.83 14.06
C LEU A 273 -20.78 8.67 14.25
N VAL A 274 -22.04 8.81 13.82
CA VAL A 274 -23.00 7.68 13.79
C VAL A 274 -23.69 7.57 12.45
N ARG A 275 -24.35 6.44 12.24
CA ARG A 275 -25.17 6.21 11.06
C ARG A 275 -26.49 6.96 11.14
N SER A 276 -26.95 7.46 9.99
CA SER A 276 -28.19 8.22 9.88
C SER A 276 -29.45 7.49 10.32
N TYR A 277 -29.55 6.22 9.98
CA TYR A 277 -30.70 5.41 10.36
C TYR A 277 -30.65 5.00 11.85
N SER A 278 -29.49 5.12 12.50
CA SER A 278 -29.28 4.73 13.91
C SER A 278 -29.68 5.80 14.91
N THR A 279 -30.08 7.00 14.48
CA THR A 279 -30.59 8.06 15.38
C THR A 279 -32.11 7.99 15.58
N LYS A 280 -32.81 7.11 14.86
CA LYS A 280 -34.27 6.95 14.98
C LYS A 280 -34.60 6.11 16.21
N TYR A 281 -35.48 6.60 17.09
CA TYR A 281 -35.88 5.96 18.36
C TYR A 281 -36.36 4.49 18.21
N ALA A 282 -36.88 4.13 17.03
CA ALA A 282 -37.35 2.77 16.72
C ALA A 282 -36.31 1.88 16.01
N SER A 283 -35.06 2.33 15.83
CA SER A 283 -34.03 1.50 15.17
C SER A 283 -33.57 0.39 16.11
N ALA A 284 -33.67 -0.87 15.68
CA ALA A 284 -33.28 -2.02 16.49
C ALA A 284 -31.76 -2.08 16.81
N GLN A 285 -30.93 -1.27 16.13
CA GLN A 285 -29.47 -1.24 16.33
C GLN A 285 -28.90 0.18 16.13
N HIS A 286 -28.33 0.73 17.21
CA HIS A 286 -27.62 2.01 17.22
C HIS A 286 -26.15 1.81 16.84
N HIS A 287 -25.77 2.14 15.59
CA HIS A 287 -24.41 1.95 15.07
C HIS A 287 -23.60 3.25 15.02
N GLY A 288 -22.45 3.22 15.68
CA GLY A 288 -21.42 4.25 15.54
C GLY A 288 -20.55 4.04 14.31
N ALA A 289 -19.79 5.06 13.96
CA ALA A 289 -18.86 5.07 12.84
C ALA A 289 -17.54 5.75 13.23
N ARG A 290 -16.50 5.60 12.40
CA ARG A 290 -15.18 6.21 12.62
C ARG A 290 -14.57 6.66 11.30
N GLY A 291 -14.00 7.86 11.25
CA GLY A 291 -13.17 8.28 10.12
C GLY A 291 -11.80 7.59 10.11
N ALA A 292 -11.13 7.55 8.96
CA ALA A 292 -9.79 7.01 8.85
C ALA A 292 -9.05 7.55 7.63
N ASP A 293 -7.74 7.44 7.67
CA ASP A 293 -6.84 7.57 6.53
C ASP A 293 -6.41 6.16 6.09
N TYR A 294 -6.45 5.91 4.80
CA TYR A 294 -6.01 4.66 4.20
C TYR A 294 -5.23 4.94 2.92
N ILE A 295 -4.05 4.36 2.79
CA ILE A 295 -3.23 4.41 1.57
C ILE A 295 -2.81 3.00 1.20
N ILE A 296 -2.83 2.73 -0.10
CA ILE A 296 -2.17 1.60 -0.74
C ILE A 296 -1.13 2.13 -1.69
N TYR A 297 0.00 1.45 -1.78
CA TYR A 297 1.05 1.84 -2.70
C TYR A 297 1.83 0.65 -3.23
N GLN A 298 2.47 0.87 -4.36
CA GLN A 298 3.45 0.01 -4.98
C GLN A 298 4.62 0.86 -5.45
N ALA A 299 5.83 0.39 -5.21
CA ALA A 299 7.05 1.01 -5.66
C ALA A 299 8.01 -0.05 -6.21
N SER A 300 8.97 0.39 -7.01
CA SER A 300 9.96 -0.52 -7.59
C SER A 300 11.25 0.20 -7.95
N ALA A 301 12.34 -0.54 -8.02
CA ALA A 301 13.66 -0.02 -8.37
C ALA A 301 14.55 -1.07 -9.04
N ASP A 302 15.35 -0.64 -10.02
CA ASP A 302 16.40 -1.44 -10.64
C ASP A 302 17.51 -1.71 -9.62
N VAL A 303 17.76 -3.00 -9.38
CA VAL A 303 18.81 -3.49 -8.47
C VAL A 303 19.73 -4.46 -9.19
N THR A 304 19.80 -4.35 -10.53
CA THR A 304 20.55 -5.28 -11.39
C THR A 304 22.00 -5.38 -10.95
N LYS A 305 22.62 -4.25 -10.59
CA LYS A 305 24.02 -4.21 -10.17
C LYS A 305 24.25 -4.99 -8.88
N GLU A 306 23.46 -4.70 -7.86
CA GLU A 306 23.57 -5.28 -6.52
C GLU A 306 23.32 -6.80 -6.57
N VAL A 307 22.35 -7.23 -7.37
CA VAL A 307 22.05 -8.64 -7.61
C VAL A 307 23.17 -9.31 -8.41
N LYS A 308 23.67 -8.71 -9.49
CA LYS A 308 24.82 -9.23 -10.26
C LYS A 308 26.06 -9.44 -9.40
N GLU A 309 26.34 -8.49 -8.52
CA GLU A 309 27.52 -8.56 -7.66
C GLU A 309 27.36 -9.62 -6.57
N SER A 310 26.13 -9.93 -6.15
CA SER A 310 25.86 -10.73 -4.94
C SER A 310 25.34 -12.15 -5.19
N LEU A 311 24.54 -12.38 -6.23
CA LEU A 311 23.88 -13.66 -6.49
C LEU A 311 24.92 -14.75 -6.78
N GLY A 312 24.85 -15.84 -6.03
CA GLY A 312 25.71 -17.00 -6.20
C GLY A 312 24.92 -18.29 -6.38
N ARG A 313 25.56 -19.42 -6.06
CA ARG A 313 25.04 -20.76 -6.39
C ARG A 313 24.54 -21.53 -5.17
N THR A 314 24.94 -21.12 -3.97
CA THR A 314 24.46 -21.72 -2.73
C THR A 314 23.15 -21.08 -2.27
N SER A 315 22.39 -21.76 -1.41
CA SER A 315 21.17 -21.21 -0.81
C SER A 315 21.42 -19.86 -0.09
N ALA A 316 22.52 -19.75 0.66
CA ALA A 316 22.89 -18.49 1.33
C ALA A 316 23.17 -17.36 0.32
N GLU A 317 23.86 -17.66 -0.78
CA GLU A 317 24.13 -16.71 -1.87
C GLU A 317 22.93 -16.44 -2.78
N ARG A 318 21.79 -17.12 -2.54
CA ARG A 318 20.52 -16.94 -3.24
C ARG A 318 19.44 -16.35 -2.33
N THR A 319 19.78 -16.06 -1.06
CA THR A 319 18.87 -15.48 -0.07
C THR A 319 18.98 -13.96 -0.07
N PHE A 320 17.85 -13.29 -0.24
CA PHE A 320 17.73 -11.84 -0.17
C PHE A 320 16.73 -11.48 0.92
N ALA A 321 16.88 -10.28 1.51
CA ALA A 321 15.93 -9.79 2.49
C ALA A 321 15.61 -8.31 2.25
N VAL A 322 14.38 -7.92 2.59
CA VAL A 322 13.90 -6.55 2.50
C VAL A 322 13.23 -6.20 3.82
N GLY A 323 13.44 -4.97 4.28
CA GLY A 323 12.79 -4.46 5.48
C GLY A 323 12.55 -2.96 5.42
N GLY A 324 11.91 -2.44 6.46
CA GLY A 324 11.51 -1.04 6.51
C GLY A 324 10.37 -0.70 5.55
N ILE A 325 9.60 -1.70 5.11
CA ILE A 325 8.47 -1.51 4.19
C ILE A 325 7.38 -0.74 4.93
N ALA A 326 6.92 0.38 4.36
CA ALA A 326 5.90 1.20 4.96
C ALA A 326 4.57 0.44 5.03
N SER A 327 4.13 0.08 6.23
CA SER A 327 2.88 -0.63 6.45
C SER A 327 2.42 -0.44 7.88
N SER A 328 1.12 -0.53 8.13
CA SER A 328 0.56 -0.43 9.48
C SER A 328 -0.09 -1.74 9.92
N ILE A 329 -0.07 -2.00 11.22
CA ILE A 329 -0.93 -2.97 11.89
C ILE A 329 -1.70 -2.23 12.98
N GLU A 330 -2.89 -1.79 12.64
CA GLU A 330 -3.84 -1.19 13.59
C GLU A 330 -4.81 -2.25 14.08
N LYS A 331 -4.84 -2.43 15.40
CA LYS A 331 -5.84 -3.24 16.06
C LYS A 331 -7.15 -2.47 16.09
N VAL A 332 -8.21 -3.05 15.53
CA VAL A 332 -9.55 -2.44 15.58
C VAL A 332 -10.47 -3.31 16.39
N GLU A 333 -10.77 -2.82 17.59
CA GLU A 333 -11.73 -3.43 18.50
C GLU A 333 -13.14 -2.92 18.18
N ARG A 334 -14.10 -3.84 18.25
CA ARG A 334 -15.51 -3.48 18.37
C ARG A 334 -15.68 -2.76 19.71
N LYS A 335 -16.35 -1.60 19.70
CA LYS A 335 -16.73 -0.92 20.95
C LYS A 335 -18.21 -1.11 21.16
N ASP A 336 -18.55 -1.93 22.14
CA ASP A 336 -19.93 -2.16 22.55
C ASP A 336 -20.37 -1.17 23.62
N ASN A 337 -21.63 -0.76 23.54
CA ASN A 337 -22.31 0.06 24.54
C ASN A 337 -21.52 1.30 24.99
N TYR A 338 -20.81 1.95 24.08
CA TYR A 338 -20.17 3.21 24.40
C TYR A 338 -21.22 4.32 24.36
N GLU A 339 -21.20 5.16 25.38
CA GLU A 339 -22.19 6.21 25.56
C GLU A 339 -21.85 7.45 24.73
N VAL A 340 -22.86 7.97 24.04
CA VAL A 340 -22.85 9.27 23.38
C VAL A 340 -23.91 10.13 24.06
N ILE A 341 -23.52 11.36 24.42
CA ILE A 341 -24.42 12.33 25.06
C ILE A 341 -24.77 13.39 24.02
N TYR A 342 -26.05 13.64 23.79
CA TYR A 342 -26.55 14.62 22.82
C TYR A 342 -26.67 16.03 23.37
N TYR A 343 -26.95 16.13 24.67
CA TYR A 343 -27.21 17.37 25.36
C TYR A 343 -26.44 17.39 26.68
N ALA A 344 -25.15 17.64 26.60
CA ALA A 344 -24.22 17.54 27.72
C ALA A 344 -24.38 18.63 28.80
N ALA A 345 -25.38 19.50 28.68
CA ALA A 345 -25.66 20.58 29.63
C ALA A 345 -26.71 20.21 30.71
N TYR A 346 -27.47 19.12 30.54
CA TYR A 346 -28.45 18.70 31.55
C TYR A 346 -27.72 18.08 32.75
N PRO A 347 -27.89 18.61 33.98
CA PRO A 347 -27.29 18.00 35.16
C PRO A 347 -28.03 16.71 35.57
N PRO A 348 -27.37 15.79 36.29
CA PRO A 348 -28.05 14.66 36.92
C PRO A 348 -29.24 15.14 37.76
N GLY A 349 -30.44 14.65 37.45
CA GLY A 349 -31.70 15.05 38.10
C GLY A 349 -32.64 15.89 37.21
N ASP A 350 -32.17 16.38 36.06
CA ASP A 350 -33.05 16.99 35.05
C ASP A 350 -33.94 15.92 34.39
N PRO A 351 -35.26 16.14 34.20
CA PRO A 351 -36.15 15.20 33.51
C PRO A 351 -35.68 14.78 32.11
N GLN A 352 -34.88 15.61 31.44
CA GLN A 352 -34.34 15.35 30.10
C GLN A 352 -32.96 14.65 30.13
N TYR A 353 -32.36 14.48 31.33
CA TYR A 353 -31.07 13.82 31.52
C TYR A 353 -31.04 12.35 31.03
N PRO A 354 -32.08 11.52 31.25
CA PRO A 354 -32.07 10.13 30.74
C PRO A 354 -32.19 10.07 29.20
N SER A 355 -32.96 10.98 28.59
CA SER A 355 -33.16 11.03 27.13
C SER A 355 -31.97 11.59 26.36
N SER A 356 -31.02 12.24 27.04
CA SER A 356 -29.83 12.80 26.39
C SER A 356 -28.68 11.80 26.22
N ARG A 357 -28.80 10.58 26.74
CA ARG A 357 -27.76 9.53 26.74
C ARG A 357 -28.17 8.37 25.85
N HIS A 358 -27.31 7.95 24.92
CA HIS A 358 -27.57 6.81 24.03
C HIS A 358 -26.33 5.92 23.93
N ASN A 359 -26.55 4.61 23.95
CA ASN A 359 -25.49 3.63 23.80
C ASN A 359 -25.38 3.17 22.34
N TYR A 360 -24.16 3.21 21.82
CA TYR A 360 -23.85 2.79 20.46
C TYR A 360 -22.92 1.59 20.46
N SER A 361 -23.00 0.80 19.40
CA SER A 361 -21.99 -0.20 19.05
C SER A 361 -21.24 0.26 17.80
N ILE A 362 -19.92 0.44 17.89
CA ILE A 362 -19.07 0.69 16.72
C ILE A 362 -18.59 -0.64 16.17
N SER A 363 -18.88 -0.91 14.89
CA SER A 363 -18.35 -2.07 14.18
C SER A 363 -16.82 -1.98 14.01
N ARG A 364 -16.22 -3.09 13.61
CA ARG A 364 -14.79 -3.19 13.32
C ARG A 364 -14.46 -2.54 11.97
N GLY A 365 -14.43 -1.21 11.90
CA GLY A 365 -14.19 -0.55 10.62
C GLY A 365 -14.05 0.96 10.66
N ALA A 366 -13.91 1.51 9.46
CA ALA A 366 -13.94 2.94 9.19
C ALA A 366 -15.00 3.25 8.12
N VAL A 367 -15.40 4.51 8.07
CA VAL A 367 -16.20 5.08 6.99
C VAL A 367 -15.26 5.92 6.14
N ILE A 368 -14.86 5.42 4.98
CA ILE A 368 -13.93 6.13 4.08
C ILE A 368 -14.57 6.28 2.69
N PHE A 369 -14.19 7.32 1.96
CA PHE A 369 -14.65 7.52 0.58
C PHE A 369 -13.56 7.09 -0.40
N ALA A 370 -13.91 6.15 -1.28
CA ALA A 370 -13.02 5.60 -2.29
C ALA A 370 -13.80 5.44 -3.61
N ASP A 371 -13.19 5.81 -4.74
CA ASP A 371 -13.72 5.51 -6.08
C ASP A 371 -15.21 5.84 -6.31
N GLY A 372 -15.65 6.99 -5.77
CA GLY A 372 -17.03 7.46 -5.94
C GLY A 372 -18.05 6.85 -4.98
N LYS A 373 -17.64 5.94 -4.09
CA LYS A 373 -18.50 5.25 -3.12
C LYS A 373 -17.93 5.37 -1.71
N TRP A 374 -18.78 5.22 -0.71
CA TRP A 374 -18.31 5.07 0.66
C TRP A 374 -18.17 3.60 0.99
N GLN A 375 -17.07 3.26 1.64
CA GLN A 375 -16.83 1.95 2.22
C GLN A 375 -17.15 2.02 3.71
N GLU A 376 -18.05 1.14 4.14
CA GLU A 376 -18.70 1.21 5.45
C GLU A 376 -18.85 -0.21 6.01
N ALA A 377 -17.99 -0.62 6.96
CA ALA A 377 -18.23 -1.67 7.98
C ALA A 377 -16.94 -2.35 8.43
N TYR A 378 -16.05 -2.67 7.49
CA TYR A 378 -14.81 -3.41 7.74
C TYR A 378 -13.59 -2.51 7.63
N ILE A 379 -12.54 -2.83 8.39
CA ILE A 379 -11.27 -2.13 8.22
C ILE A 379 -10.72 -2.41 6.82
N PRO A 380 -10.12 -1.41 6.16
CA PRO A 380 -9.35 -1.64 4.96
C PRO A 380 -8.29 -2.73 5.18
N PRO A 381 -7.96 -3.53 4.16
CA PRO A 381 -6.98 -4.58 4.29
C PRO A 381 -5.63 -4.01 4.71
N GLN A 382 -4.95 -4.71 5.61
CA GLN A 382 -3.63 -4.34 6.12
C GLN A 382 -2.60 -5.38 5.67
N PHE A 383 -1.75 -5.00 4.74
CA PHE A 383 -0.77 -5.87 4.08
C PHE A 383 0.52 -5.12 3.77
N GLY A 384 1.57 -5.89 3.49
CA GLY A 384 2.85 -5.38 3.05
C GLY A 384 3.74 -6.52 2.60
N GLY A 385 4.57 -6.28 1.60
CA GLY A 385 5.48 -7.29 1.07
C GLY A 385 6.40 -6.75 -0.02
N TRP A 386 7.20 -7.67 -0.57
CA TRP A 386 8.13 -7.38 -1.65
C TRP A 386 8.31 -8.58 -2.56
N SER A 387 8.81 -8.31 -3.77
CA SER A 387 9.30 -9.34 -4.69
C SER A 387 10.54 -8.85 -5.44
N LEU A 388 11.48 -9.75 -5.69
CA LEU A 388 12.64 -9.53 -6.52
C LEU A 388 12.52 -10.39 -7.78
N VAL A 389 12.49 -9.72 -8.93
CA VAL A 389 12.51 -10.35 -10.25
C VAL A 389 13.93 -10.35 -10.77
N ILE A 390 14.38 -11.49 -11.32
CA ILE A 390 15.62 -11.57 -12.11
C ILE A 390 15.31 -12.09 -13.51
N VAL A 391 16.06 -11.61 -14.50
CA VAL A 391 16.16 -12.18 -15.84
C VAL A 391 17.59 -12.63 -16.04
N TYR A 392 17.81 -13.86 -16.49
CA TYR A 392 19.15 -14.41 -16.67
C TYR A 392 19.34 -14.99 -18.08
N ASP A 393 20.55 -14.85 -18.61
CA ASP A 393 20.94 -15.28 -19.95
C ASP A 393 22.24 -16.08 -19.90
N PHE A 394 22.18 -17.32 -20.38
CA PHE A 394 23.31 -18.21 -20.55
C PHE A 394 24.03 -18.04 -21.89
N GLU A 395 23.46 -17.24 -22.79
CA GLU A 395 24.00 -16.98 -24.13
C GLU A 395 24.30 -18.28 -24.89
N GLU A 396 25.32 -18.30 -25.75
CA GLU A 396 25.69 -19.46 -26.59
C GLU A 396 26.05 -20.72 -25.77
N GLU A 397 26.47 -20.55 -24.52
CA GLU A 397 26.74 -21.68 -23.62
C GLU A 397 25.45 -22.42 -23.27
N GLY A 398 24.38 -21.67 -22.97
CA GLY A 398 23.07 -22.23 -22.67
C GLY A 398 22.45 -22.97 -23.86
N GLU A 399 22.58 -22.42 -25.06
CA GLU A 399 22.04 -23.06 -26.27
C GLU A 399 22.69 -24.42 -26.50
N ARG A 400 24.03 -24.50 -26.35
CA ARG A 400 24.79 -25.75 -26.45
C ARG A 400 24.41 -26.77 -25.37
N LYS A 401 23.81 -26.32 -24.27
CA LYS A 401 23.33 -27.15 -23.16
C LYS A 401 21.83 -27.44 -23.23
N GLY A 402 21.17 -27.03 -24.31
CA GLY A 402 19.76 -27.30 -24.56
C GLY A 402 18.79 -26.36 -23.86
N ILE A 403 19.26 -25.21 -23.37
CA ILE A 403 18.35 -24.16 -22.86
C ILE A 403 17.66 -23.50 -24.05
N GLU A 404 16.34 -23.52 -24.04
CA GLU A 404 15.54 -22.92 -25.11
C GLU A 404 15.49 -21.39 -24.98
N PRO A 405 15.54 -20.66 -26.11
CA PRO A 405 15.38 -19.21 -26.11
C PRO A 405 13.95 -18.81 -25.72
N LYS A 406 13.83 -17.85 -24.81
CA LYS A 406 12.55 -17.26 -24.40
C LYS A 406 12.49 -15.77 -24.71
N ALA A 407 11.28 -15.27 -24.97
CA ALA A 407 10.99 -13.85 -24.97
C ALA A 407 10.42 -13.47 -23.60
N ILE A 408 10.93 -12.40 -23.01
CA ILE A 408 10.54 -11.94 -21.67
C ILE A 408 9.98 -10.54 -21.79
N ASN A 409 8.80 -10.31 -21.23
CA ASN A 409 8.17 -8.99 -21.18
C ASN A 409 7.83 -8.68 -19.73
N ILE A 410 8.35 -7.57 -19.22
CA ILE A 410 8.08 -7.09 -17.87
C ILE A 410 7.11 -5.91 -17.97
N TYR A 411 6.06 -5.96 -17.16
CA TYR A 411 5.03 -4.94 -17.10
C TYR A 411 4.91 -4.42 -15.68
N ASP A 412 4.85 -3.11 -15.54
CA ASP A 412 4.78 -2.43 -14.25
C ASP A 412 3.48 -1.66 -14.11
N GLY A 413 2.85 -1.81 -12.95
CA GLY A 413 1.75 -0.96 -12.55
C GLY A 413 1.07 -1.45 -11.29
N MET A 414 0.17 -0.60 -10.81
CA MET A 414 -0.72 -0.91 -9.70
C MET A 414 -2.11 -1.00 -10.31
N ALA A 415 -2.68 -2.21 -10.35
CA ALA A 415 -4.08 -2.40 -10.72
C ALA A 415 -4.95 -2.02 -9.51
N ASN A 416 -6.08 -1.37 -9.76
CA ASN A 416 -7.02 -1.09 -8.69
C ASN A 416 -7.73 -2.39 -8.30
N ILE A 417 -7.25 -3.01 -7.22
CA ILE A 417 -7.91 -4.15 -6.57
C ILE A 417 -8.85 -3.70 -5.45
N SER A 418 -9.23 -2.41 -5.43
CA SER A 418 -10.17 -1.86 -4.44
C SER A 418 -11.37 -2.81 -4.35
N PRO A 419 -11.67 -3.31 -3.14
CA PRO A 419 -12.87 -4.09 -2.94
C PRO A 419 -14.03 -3.14 -3.17
N ASP A 420 -14.61 -3.22 -4.35
CA ASP A 420 -15.80 -2.50 -4.78
C ASP A 420 -17.03 -3.07 -4.04
N GLY A 421 -16.95 -3.14 -2.70
CA GLY A 421 -17.69 -4.09 -1.88
C GLY A 421 -17.10 -5.51 -1.95
N VAL A 422 -17.52 -6.36 -1.02
CA VAL A 422 -17.36 -7.81 -1.12
C VAL A 422 -17.93 -8.24 -2.50
N GLY A 423 -17.11 -8.80 -3.41
CA GLY A 423 -17.62 -9.34 -4.68
C GLY A 423 -16.81 -9.12 -5.95
N VAL A 424 -15.70 -8.36 -5.94
CA VAL A 424 -14.80 -8.31 -7.12
C VAL A 424 -14.06 -9.64 -7.24
N SER A 425 -14.58 -10.54 -8.09
CA SER A 425 -14.02 -11.88 -8.29
C SER A 425 -13.08 -11.97 -9.50
N LYS A 426 -12.97 -10.90 -10.30
CA LYS A 426 -12.20 -10.87 -11.55
C LYS A 426 -11.55 -9.51 -11.74
N VAL A 427 -10.26 -9.53 -12.09
CA VAL A 427 -9.50 -8.37 -12.57
C VAL A 427 -9.12 -8.67 -14.01
N GLU A 428 -9.54 -7.80 -14.93
CA GLU A 428 -9.11 -7.88 -16.33
C GLU A 428 -7.84 -7.04 -16.51
N LEU A 429 -6.76 -7.69 -16.95
CA LEU A 429 -5.48 -7.06 -17.24
C LEU A 429 -5.26 -7.06 -18.75
N THR A 430 -4.91 -5.89 -19.32
CA THR A 430 -4.58 -5.76 -20.74
C THR A 430 -3.07 -5.64 -20.92
N PHE A 431 -2.51 -6.50 -21.76
CA PHE A 431 -1.08 -6.52 -22.06
C PHE A 431 -0.87 -6.31 -23.56
N ASN A 432 -0.08 -5.30 -23.92
CA ASN A 432 0.23 -4.95 -25.30
C ASN A 432 1.71 -5.14 -25.62
N GLY A 433 2.04 -5.26 -26.91
CA GLY A 433 3.43 -5.30 -27.38
C GLY A 433 4.16 -6.62 -27.09
N PHE A 434 3.44 -7.75 -27.01
CA PHE A 434 4.06 -9.06 -26.90
C PHE A 434 4.88 -9.40 -28.13
N TYR A 435 6.06 -9.98 -27.88
CA TYR A 435 6.77 -10.72 -28.92
C TYR A 435 6.09 -12.06 -29.12
N THR A 436 5.36 -12.19 -30.22
CA THR A 436 4.77 -13.46 -30.63
C THR A 436 5.76 -14.16 -31.58
N PRO A 437 6.26 -15.37 -31.25
CA PRO A 437 7.13 -16.09 -32.16
C PRO A 437 6.38 -16.42 -33.47
N PRO A 438 7.05 -16.36 -34.63
CA PRO A 438 6.41 -16.59 -35.93
C PRO A 438 5.95 -18.03 -36.15
N SER A 439 6.48 -19.00 -35.38
CA SER A 439 6.04 -20.39 -35.32
C SER A 439 6.41 -21.03 -33.96
N GLY A 440 5.79 -22.17 -33.63
CA GLY A 440 6.00 -22.91 -32.38
C GLY A 440 4.89 -22.70 -31.33
N ASP A 441 4.96 -23.46 -30.23
CA ASP A 441 4.00 -23.37 -29.14
C ASP A 441 4.12 -22.03 -28.40
N LYS A 442 2.99 -21.37 -28.19
CA LYS A 442 2.92 -20.18 -27.32
C LYS A 442 2.67 -20.64 -25.89
N LYS A 443 3.73 -20.72 -25.10
CA LYS A 443 3.65 -20.93 -23.65
C LYS A 443 3.97 -19.60 -22.97
N SER A 444 3.13 -19.20 -22.02
CA SER A 444 3.30 -17.95 -21.28
C SER A 444 3.00 -18.19 -19.81
N THR A 445 3.82 -17.62 -18.94
CA THR A 445 3.68 -17.68 -17.49
C THR A 445 3.42 -16.27 -16.99
N LEU A 446 2.40 -16.11 -16.15
CA LEU A 446 2.09 -14.84 -15.48
C LEU A 446 2.48 -14.97 -14.02
N ALA A 447 3.32 -14.04 -13.53
CA ALA A 447 3.59 -13.84 -12.12
C ALA A 447 3.00 -12.49 -11.71
N LEU A 448 2.17 -12.49 -10.66
CA LEU A 448 1.60 -11.28 -10.05
C LEU A 448 2.15 -11.15 -8.63
N PHE A 449 2.36 -9.90 -8.21
CA PHE A 449 2.68 -9.54 -6.83
C PHE A 449 1.47 -8.87 -6.19
#